data_AF-A0A1J3ETR8-F1
#
_entry.id   AF-A0A1J3ETR8-F1
#
_cell.length_a   1.000
_cell.length_b   1.000
_cell.length_c   1.000
_cell.angle_alpha   90.00
_cell.angle_beta   90.00
_cell.angle_gamma   90.00
#
_symmetry.space_group_name_H-M   'P 1'
#
loop_
_entity.id
_entity.type
_entity.pdbx_description
1 polymer ?
#
loop_
_entity_poly.entity_id
_entity_poly.type
_entity_poly.pdbx_seq_one_letter_code
_entity_poly.pdbx_strand_id
1 'polypeptide(L)'
;RMVPAPRGAGIVAARVPKKVLQFAGIDDVFTSSRGSTKTLGNFVKATFDCLQKTYGFLTPEFWKETRFSNSPYQEYTDLLANKQAPATKLMADAEENA
;
A
#
# COMPACT_ATOMS: atom_id res chain seq x y z
N ARG A 1 3.19 17.31 7.32
CA ARG A 1 4.64 17.03 7.42
C ARG A 1 4.87 16.06 8.56
N MET A 2 5.70 15.05 8.32
CA MET A 2 6.20 14.12 9.34
C MET A 2 7.70 14.34 9.49
N VAL A 3 8.20 14.27 10.71
CA VAL A 3 9.62 14.44 11.04
C VAL A 3 10.02 13.29 11.96
N PRO A 4 11.15 12.60 11.70
CA PRO A 4 11.65 11.56 12.58
C PRO A 4 11.82 12.09 14.01
N ALA A 5 11.38 11.33 15.00
CA ALA A 5 11.55 11.65 16.41
C ALA A 5 12.58 10.69 17.04
N PRO A 6 13.25 11.09 18.14
CA PRO A 6 14.10 10.17 18.90
C PRO A 6 13.27 9.02 19.47
N ARG A 7 13.94 7.90 19.75
CA ARG A 7 13.29 6.70 20.29
C ARG A 7 12.64 6.98 21.64
N GLY A 8 11.40 6.53 21.82
CA GLY A 8 10.64 6.72 23.06
C GLY A 8 9.91 8.07 23.16
N ALA A 9 9.95 8.91 22.11
CA ALA A 9 9.16 10.15 22.04
C ALA A 9 7.65 9.89 21.85
N GLY A 10 7.29 8.76 21.26
CA GLY A 10 5.94 8.42 20.89
C GLY A 10 5.42 9.26 19.71
N ILE A 11 4.11 9.13 19.45
CA ILE A 11 3.44 9.84 18.36
C ILE A 11 2.91 11.19 18.86
N VAL A 12 3.57 12.27 18.45
CA VAL A 12 3.13 13.66 18.70
C VAL A 12 2.29 14.14 17.53
N ALA A 13 0.99 13.87 17.60
CA ALA A 13 0.02 14.24 16.57
C ALA A 13 -1.38 14.47 17.15
N ALA A 14 -2.24 15.13 16.37
CA ALA A 14 -3.67 15.24 16.69
C ALA A 14 -4.35 13.86 16.69
N ARG A 15 -5.53 13.74 17.32
CA ARG A 15 -6.25 12.47 17.54
C ARG A 15 -6.43 11.63 16.27
N VAL A 16 -6.73 12.26 15.14
CA VAL A 16 -6.98 11.60 13.85
C VAL A 16 -5.71 11.01 13.24
N PRO A 17 -4.66 11.80 12.92
CA PRO A 17 -3.41 11.26 12.38
C PRO A 17 -2.72 10.32 13.36
N LYS A 18 -2.85 10.53 14.67
CA LYS A 18 -2.28 9.63 15.68
C LYS A 18 -2.77 8.19 15.51
N LYS A 19 -4.07 7.98 15.26
CA LYS A 19 -4.62 6.63 15.01
C LYS A 19 -4.10 6.02 13.71
N VAL A 20 -4.02 6.83 12.64
CA VAL A 20 -3.49 6.37 11.34
C VAL A 20 -2.04 5.93 11.47
N LEU A 21 -1.23 6.70 12.22
CA LEU A 21 0.19 6.40 12.46
C LEU A 21 0.38 5.16 13.35
N GLN A 22 -0.51 4.94 14.32
CA GLN A 22 -0.55 3.70 15.10
C GLN A 22 -0.85 2.49 14.23
N PHE A 23 -1.81 2.59 13.30
CA PHE A 23 -2.10 1.50 12.36
C PHE A 23 -0.96 1.24 11.37
N ALA A 24 -0.18 2.28 11.03
CA ALA A 24 1.02 2.13 10.22
C ALA A 24 2.20 1.50 10.97
N GLY A 25 2.10 1.29 12.29
CA GLY A 25 3.17 0.70 13.11
C GLY A 25 4.34 1.66 13.38
N ILE A 26 4.11 2.98 13.35
CA ILE A 26 5.14 3.98 13.64
C ILE A 26 5.13 4.31 15.12
N ASP A 27 6.24 4.04 15.81
CA ASP A 27 6.37 4.30 17.25
C ASP A 27 6.61 5.79 17.56
N ASP A 28 7.57 6.39 16.87
CA ASP A 28 8.13 7.70 17.21
C ASP A 28 8.08 8.65 16.01
N VAL A 29 7.26 9.70 16.08
CA VAL A 29 7.19 10.71 15.01
C VAL A 29 6.62 12.04 15.51
N PHE A 30 7.24 13.13 15.05
CA PHE A 30 6.70 14.47 15.20
C PHE A 30 5.89 14.86 13.96
N THR A 31 4.71 15.43 14.17
CA THR A 31 3.84 15.87 13.06
C THR A 31 3.62 17.37 13.09
N SER A 32 3.54 17.96 11.91
CA SER A 32 3.13 19.34 11.72
C SER A 32 2.17 19.42 10.55
N SER A 33 0.99 20.00 10.78
CA SER A 33 -0.05 20.20 9.77
C SER A 33 -0.32 21.69 9.58
N ARG A 34 -0.63 22.09 8.34
CA ARG A 34 -0.98 23.46 7.97
C ARG A 34 -2.20 23.39 7.03
N GLY A 35 -3.10 24.35 7.16
CA GLY A 35 -4.36 24.40 6.41
C GLY A 35 -5.58 24.01 7.25
N SER A 36 -6.70 23.73 6.60
CA SER A 36 -7.96 23.39 7.28
C SER A 36 -7.94 21.94 7.78
N THR A 37 -7.59 21.75 9.05
CA THR A 37 -7.51 20.44 9.73
C THR A 37 -8.81 20.02 10.41
N LYS A 38 -9.85 20.87 10.38
CA LYS A 38 -11.17 20.58 10.95
C LYS A 38 -11.91 19.51 10.14
N THR A 39 -11.68 19.44 8.83
CA THR A 39 -12.31 18.45 7.96
C THR A 39 -11.58 17.11 8.07
N LEU A 40 -12.23 16.12 8.69
CA LEU A 40 -11.64 14.82 8.99
C LEU A 40 -11.13 14.08 7.75
N GLY A 41 -11.92 14.01 6.68
CA GLY A 41 -11.55 13.28 5.46
C GLY A 41 -10.27 13.79 4.81
N ASN A 42 -10.17 15.12 4.62
CA ASN A 42 -8.96 15.74 4.05
C ASN A 42 -7.75 15.54 4.97
N PHE A 43 -7.96 15.59 6.28
CA PHE A 43 -6.86 15.45 7.24
C PHE A 43 -6.30 14.03 7.28
N VAL A 44 -7.16 13.00 7.23
CA VAL A 44 -6.73 11.60 7.09
C VAL A 44 -6.02 11.39 5.76
N LYS A 45 -6.61 11.88 4.66
CA LYS A 45 -6.03 11.72 3.31
C LYS A 45 -4.63 12.34 3.21
N ALA A 46 -4.42 13.52 3.78
CA ALA A 46 -3.12 14.17 3.82
C ALA A 46 -2.08 13.37 4.64
N THR A 47 -2.52 12.69 5.71
CA THR A 47 -1.65 11.83 6.51
C THR A 47 -1.27 10.57 5.74
N PHE A 48 -2.24 9.96 5.06
CA PHE A 48 -2.02 8.77 4.22
C PHE A 48 -1.10 9.06 3.02
N ASP A 49 -1.30 10.19 2.34
CA ASP A 49 -0.41 10.65 1.26
C ASP A 49 1.03 10.82 1.74
N CYS A 50 1.22 11.36 2.96
CA CYS A 50 2.55 11.48 3.55
C CYS A 50 3.21 10.12 3.80
N LEU A 51 2.43 9.11 4.23
CA LEU A 51 2.91 7.75 4.44
C LEU A 51 3.26 7.05 3.11
N GLN A 52 2.44 7.21 2.07
CA GLN A 52 2.73 6.61 0.77
C GLN A 52 4.04 7.13 0.17
N LYS A 53 4.35 8.42 0.39
CA LYS A 53 5.57 9.05 -0.09
C LYS A 53 6.85 8.58 0.62
N THR A 54 6.77 7.87 1.74
CA THR A 54 7.98 7.37 2.43
C THR A 54 8.74 6.36 1.57
N TYR A 55 8.03 5.43 0.92
CA TYR A 55 8.63 4.50 -0.06
C TYR A 55 8.96 5.16 -1.40
N GLY A 56 8.39 6.33 -1.69
CA GLY A 56 8.72 7.12 -2.87
C GLY A 56 10.00 7.95 -2.72
N PHE A 57 10.57 8.03 -1.52
CA PHE A 57 11.79 8.79 -1.27
C PHE A 57 13.03 7.92 -1.48
N LEU A 58 13.90 8.30 -2.41
CA LEU A 58 15.11 7.55 -2.73
C LEU A 58 16.25 7.95 -1.79
N THR A 59 16.48 7.14 -0.78
CA THR A 59 17.59 7.25 0.16
C THR A 59 18.84 6.52 -0.37
N PRO A 60 20.05 6.86 0.13
CA PRO A 60 21.29 6.23 -0.31
C PRO A 60 21.32 4.70 -0.17
N GLU A 61 20.57 4.11 0.77
CA GLU A 61 20.46 2.65 0.87
C GLU A 61 19.82 1.97 -0.36
N PHE A 62 18.99 2.70 -1.11
CA PHE A 62 18.26 2.20 -2.27
C PHE A 62 18.91 2.56 -3.62
N TRP A 63 20.13 3.11 -3.64
CA TRP A 63 20.85 3.43 -4.88
C TRP A 63 21.46 2.21 -5.59
N LYS A 64 21.47 1.05 -4.94
CA LYS A 64 21.96 -0.19 -5.54
C LYS A 64 21.06 -0.58 -6.72
N GLU A 65 21.67 -1.16 -7.75
CA GLU A 65 20.94 -1.62 -8.93
C GLU A 65 19.84 -2.63 -8.58
N THR A 66 18.63 -2.36 -9.08
CA THR A 66 17.48 -3.26 -8.91
C THR A 66 17.65 -4.48 -9.79
N ARG A 67 17.60 -5.67 -9.19
CA ARG A 67 17.53 -6.93 -9.93
C ARG A 67 16.08 -7.26 -10.23
N PHE A 68 15.72 -7.30 -11.50
CA PHE A 68 14.37 -7.66 -11.93
C PHE A 68 14.18 -9.18 -11.87
N SER A 69 13.22 -9.63 -11.07
CA SER A 69 12.72 -11.00 -11.10
C SER A 69 11.51 -11.10 -12.03
N ASN A 70 11.15 -12.31 -12.43
CA ASN A 70 9.89 -12.53 -13.17
C ASN A 70 8.70 -12.03 -12.33
N SER A 71 7.69 -11.50 -13.01
CA SER A 71 6.46 -11.10 -12.33
C SER A 71 5.71 -12.34 -11.82
N PRO A 72 4.97 -12.26 -10.70
CA PRO A 72 4.18 -13.39 -10.21
C PRO A 72 3.16 -13.90 -11.24
N TYR A 73 2.64 -13.02 -12.10
CA TYR A 73 1.76 -13.41 -13.20
C TYR A 73 2.46 -14.32 -14.21
N GLN A 74 3.71 -14.01 -14.54
CA GLN A 74 4.53 -14.81 -15.45
C GLN A 74 4.96 -16.13 -14.81
N GLU A 75 5.33 -16.13 -13.54
CA GLU A 75 5.76 -17.34 -12.83
C GLU A 75 4.62 -18.35 -12.65
N TYR A 76 3.41 -17.88 -12.36
CA TYR A 76 2.24 -18.73 -12.13
C TYR A 76 1.28 -18.79 -13.33
N THR A 77 1.76 -18.49 -14.54
CA THR A 77 0.92 -18.49 -15.75
C THR A 77 0.20 -19.82 -15.95
N ASP A 78 0.89 -20.95 -15.74
CA ASP A 78 0.31 -22.28 -15.90
C ASP A 78 -0.82 -22.57 -14.90
N LEU A 79 -0.68 -22.10 -13.64
CA LEU A 79 -1.72 -22.23 -12.61
C LEU A 79 -2.94 -21.36 -12.92
N LEU A 80 -2.71 -20.15 -13.45
CA LEU A 80 -3.77 -19.20 -13.79
C LEU A 80 -4.56 -19.66 -15.03
N ALA A 81 -3.88 -20.25 -16.02
CA ALA A 81 -4.52 -20.79 -17.23
C ALA A 81 -5.53 -21.90 -16.91
N ASN A 82 -5.19 -22.79 -15.96
CA ASN A 82 -6.03 -23.93 -15.60
C ASN A 82 -7.31 -23.57 -14.82
N LYS A 83 -7.37 -22.42 -14.14
CA LYS A 83 -8.58 -21.95 -13.45
C LYS A 83 -9.53 -21.17 -14.37
N GLN A 84 -9.05 -20.73 -15.52
CA GLN A 84 -9.79 -19.95 -16.51
C GLN A 84 -10.22 -20.83 -17.69
N ALA A 85 -10.50 -22.12 -17.48
CA ALA A 85 -11.28 -22.87 -18.45
C ALA A 85 -12.60 -22.09 -18.67
N PRO A 86 -12.81 -21.52 -19.86
CA PRO A 86 -13.92 -20.62 -20.05
C PRO A 86 -15.19 -21.45 -19.94
N ALA A 87 -16.13 -20.96 -19.13
CA ALA A 87 -17.45 -21.57 -18.93
C ALA A 87 -18.20 -21.85 -20.26
N THR A 88 -17.72 -21.32 -21.38
CA THR A 88 -18.20 -21.59 -22.74
C THR A 88 -17.87 -22.98 -23.27
N LYS A 89 -16.77 -23.65 -22.88
CA LYS A 89 -16.53 -25.04 -23.33
C LYS A 89 -17.45 -26.06 -22.65
N LEU A 90 -17.77 -25.84 -21.37
CA LEU A 90 -18.70 -26.69 -20.62
C LEU A 90 -20.14 -26.64 -21.15
N MET A 91 -20.53 -25.58 -21.86
CA MET A 91 -21.86 -25.46 -22.46
C MET A 91 -21.92 -26.12 -23.85
N ALA A 92 -20.84 -26.03 -24.64
CA ALA A 92 -20.75 -26.68 -25.95
C ALA A 92 -20.69 -28.23 -25.84
N ASP A 93 -19.95 -28.75 -24.85
CA ASP A 93 -19.82 -30.20 -24.64
C ASP A 93 -21.12 -30.85 -24.10
N ALA A 94 -22.07 -30.04 -23.59
CA ALA A 94 -23.37 -30.48 -23.10
C ALA A 94 -24.46 -30.53 -24.20
N GLU A 95 -24.33 -29.72 -25.25
CA GLU A 95 -25.25 -29.71 -26.40
C GLU A 95 -24.90 -30.75 -27.47
N GLU A 96 -23.64 -31.20 -27.56
CA GLU A 96 -23.20 -32.25 -28.51
C GLU A 96 -23.51 -33.68 -28.02
N ASN A 97 -23.87 -33.86 -26.74
CA ASN A 97 -24.24 -35.14 -26.14
C ASN A 97 -25.75 -35.29 -25.83
N ALA A 98 -26.60 -34.44 -26.43
CA ALA A 98 -28.06 -34.51 -26.32
C ALA A 98 -28.72 -34.90 -27.66
#